data_AF-A0A8X7BM33-F1
#
_entry.id   AF-A0A8X7BM33-F1
#
_cell.length_a   1.000
_cell.length_b   1.000
_cell.length_c   1.000
_cell.angle_alpha   90.00
_cell.angle_beta   90.00
_cell.angle_gamma   90.00
#
_symmetry.space_group_name_H-M   'P 1'
#
loop_
_entity.id
_entity.type
_entity.pdbx_description
1 polymer ?
#
loop_
_entity_poly.entity_id
_entity_poly.type
_entity_poly.pdbx_seq_one_letter_code
_entity_poly.pdbx_strand_id
1 'polypeptide(L)'
;MLQVPMAPRSPDLTPADFWLWGYLKSRLYLSGPSSLSELKDAVRREVSSIHPDMLHSAVAGFVTRLECLLPCGGGHVEHILV
;
A
#
# COMPACT_ATOMS: atom_id res chain seq x y z
N MET A 1 -13.55 13.07 -7.53
CA MET A 1 -12.45 12.40 -6.80
C MET A 1 -11.91 13.41 -5.80
N LEU A 2 -12.08 13.19 -4.50
CA LEU A 2 -11.56 14.12 -3.47
C LEU A 2 -10.04 13.97 -3.40
N GLN A 3 -9.31 15.02 -3.73
CA GLN A 3 -7.85 15.03 -3.64
C GLN A 3 -7.49 15.47 -2.22
N VAL A 4 -7.21 14.51 -1.33
CA VAL A 4 -6.78 14.80 0.04
C VAL A 4 -5.32 15.27 -0.01
N PRO A 5 -5.00 16.49 0.45
CA PRO A 5 -3.63 16.96 0.48
C PRO A 5 -2.80 16.13 1.48
N MET A 6 -1.72 15.50 0.99
CA MET A 6 -0.78 14.76 1.83
C MET A 6 0.39 15.63 2.24
N ALA A 7 0.82 15.50 3.49
CA ALA A 7 2.04 16.13 3.97
C ALA A 7 3.27 15.52 3.27
N PRO A 8 4.33 16.30 3.04
CA PRO A 8 5.58 15.78 2.50
C PRO A 8 6.16 14.67 3.41
N ARG A 9 6.63 13.57 2.81
CA ARG A 9 7.24 12.41 3.52
C ARG A 9 6.28 11.62 4.41
N SER A 10 5.04 11.42 3.97
CA SER A 10 4.05 10.57 4.67
C SER A 10 3.72 9.29 3.89
N PRO A 11 4.69 8.36 3.68
CA PRO A 11 4.41 7.05 3.07
C PRO A 11 3.40 6.23 3.89
N ASP A 12 3.34 6.51 5.21
CA ASP A 12 2.35 5.94 6.12
C ASP A 12 0.91 6.31 5.73
N LEU A 13 0.70 7.34 4.91
CA LEU A 13 -0.64 7.83 4.56
C LEU A 13 -1.09 7.49 3.15
N THR A 14 -0.30 6.74 2.39
CA THR A 14 -0.60 6.38 1.02
C THR A 14 -0.80 4.87 0.91
N PRO A 15 -2.01 4.37 0.58
CA PRO A 15 -2.26 2.94 0.41
C PRO A 15 -1.34 2.26 -0.62
N ALA A 16 -0.82 3.04 -1.58
CA ALA A 16 0.18 2.56 -2.51
C ALA A 16 1.50 2.16 -1.81
N ASP A 17 1.96 2.95 -0.84
CA ASP A 17 3.24 2.77 -0.18
C ASP A 17 3.15 1.77 0.98
N PHE A 18 2.16 1.92 1.88
CA PHE A 18 2.05 1.05 3.06
C PHE A 18 1.46 -0.34 2.75
N TRP A 19 0.76 -0.50 1.63
CA TRP A 19 0.08 -1.77 1.30
C TRP A 19 0.45 -2.31 -0.09
N LEU A 20 0.13 -1.59 -1.17
CA LEU A 20 0.22 -2.13 -2.53
C LEU A 20 1.66 -2.56 -2.88
N TRP A 21 2.65 -1.74 -2.53
CA TRP A 21 4.04 -2.04 -2.81
C TRP A 21 4.54 -3.29 -2.07
N GLY A 22 4.18 -3.44 -0.79
CA GLY A 22 4.47 -4.64 0.00
C GLY A 22 3.80 -5.89 -0.56
N TYR A 23 2.52 -5.77 -0.95
CA TYR A 23 1.74 -6.83 -1.58
C TYR A 23 2.35 -7.29 -2.90
N LEU A 24 2.65 -6.37 -3.81
CA LEU A 24 3.21 -6.72 -5.12
C LEU A 24 4.59 -7.37 -4.96
N LYS A 25 5.46 -6.83 -4.10
CA LYS A 25 6.76 -7.45 -3.83
C LYS A 25 6.61 -8.90 -3.38
N SER A 26 5.77 -9.18 -2.39
CA SER A 26 5.63 -10.56 -1.85
C SER A 26 5.19 -11.56 -2.93
N ARG A 27 4.28 -11.15 -3.82
CA ARG A 27 3.79 -11.98 -4.92
C ARG A 27 4.83 -12.15 -6.03
N LEU A 28 5.54 -11.08 -6.39
CA LEU A 28 6.55 -11.10 -7.43
C LEU A 28 7.79 -11.90 -7.02
N TYR A 29 8.22 -11.80 -5.76
CA TYR A 29 9.31 -12.61 -5.21
C TYR A 29 8.99 -14.11 -5.26
N LEU A 30 7.74 -14.50 -5.05
CA LEU A 30 7.30 -15.90 -5.20
C LEU A 30 7.31 -16.36 -6.66
N SER A 31 6.88 -15.49 -7.59
CA SER A 31 6.82 -15.83 -9.01
C SER A 31 8.18 -15.87 -9.72
N GLY A 32 9.20 -15.18 -9.19
CA GLY A 32 10.58 -15.21 -9.69
C GLY A 32 10.77 -14.86 -11.17
N PRO A 33 10.26 -13.72 -11.68
CA PRO A 33 10.41 -13.36 -13.09
C PRO A 33 11.89 -13.17 -13.44
N SER A 34 12.31 -13.75 -14.56
CA SER A 34 13.71 -13.79 -15.03
C SER A 34 14.02 -12.70 -16.05
N SER A 35 13.00 -12.02 -16.57
CA SER A 35 13.12 -10.94 -17.54
C SER A 35 12.25 -9.74 -17.19
N LEU A 36 12.59 -8.58 -17.76
CA LEU A 36 11.79 -7.37 -17.60
C LEU A 36 10.36 -7.53 -18.18
N SER A 37 10.20 -8.31 -19.25
CA SER A 37 8.88 -8.57 -19.83
C SER A 37 8.02 -9.39 -18.87
N GLU A 38 8.58 -10.49 -18.34
CA GLU A 38 7.90 -11.33 -17.34
C GLU A 38 7.52 -10.55 -16.10
N LEU A 39 8.41 -9.67 -15.61
CA LEU A 39 8.12 -8.81 -14.47
C LEU A 39 6.94 -7.88 -14.75
N LYS A 40 6.92 -7.21 -15.92
CA LYS A 40 5.81 -6.32 -16.30
C LYS A 40 4.49 -7.07 -16.40
N ASP A 41 4.49 -8.27 -16.98
CA ASP A 41 3.29 -9.08 -17.12
C ASP A 41 2.82 -9.64 -15.77
N ALA A 42 3.75 -9.98 -14.88
CA ALA A 42 3.44 -10.38 -13.52
C ALA A 42 2.81 -9.24 -12.73
N VAL A 43 3.35 -8.02 -12.80
CA VAL A 43 2.74 -6.84 -12.17
C VAL A 43 1.30 -6.65 -12.67
N ARG A 44 1.08 -6.68 -13.99
CA ARG A 44 -0.27 -6.51 -14.56
C ARG A 44 -1.25 -7.57 -14.09
N ARG A 45 -0.81 -8.83 -14.03
CA ARG A 45 -1.62 -9.96 -13.58
C ARG A 45 -2.00 -9.83 -12.11
N GLU A 46 -1.01 -9.56 -11.25
CA GLU A 46 -1.27 -9.41 -9.81
C GLU A 46 -2.18 -8.21 -9.54
N VAL A 47 -1.95 -7.07 -10.19
CA VAL A 47 -2.85 -5.90 -10.07
C VAL A 47 -4.26 -6.23 -10.52
N SER A 48 -4.42 -6.96 -11.63
CA SER A 48 -5.75 -7.38 -12.13
C SER A 48 -6.44 -8.39 -11.23
N SER A 49 -5.68 -9.09 -10.38
CA SER A 49 -6.21 -10.06 -9.41
C SER A 49 -6.61 -9.45 -8.06
N ILE A 50 -6.34 -8.16 -7.84
CA ILE A 50 -6.71 -7.47 -6.60
C ILE A 50 -8.23 -7.41 -6.51
N HIS A 51 -8.78 -8.06 -5.49
CA HIS A 51 -10.22 -8.02 -5.23
C HIS A 51 -10.65 -6.64 -4.71
N PRO A 52 -11.85 -6.15 -5.05
CA PRO A 52 -12.38 -4.89 -4.51
C PRO A 52 -12.33 -4.80 -2.98
N ASP A 53 -12.57 -5.90 -2.27
CA ASP A 53 -12.52 -5.92 -0.80
C ASP A 53 -11.13 -5.59 -0.25
N MET A 54 -10.07 -5.96 -0.97
CA MET A 54 -8.70 -5.60 -0.59
C MET A 54 -8.46 -4.10 -0.75
N LEU A 55 -9.01 -3.50 -1.80
CA LEU A 55 -8.96 -2.04 -2.00
C LEU A 55 -9.78 -1.32 -0.92
N HIS A 56 -10.97 -1.81 -0.58
CA HIS A 56 -11.76 -1.28 0.53
C HIS A 56 -11.00 -1.35 1.86
N SER A 57 -10.33 -2.47 2.12
CA SER A 57 -9.50 -2.66 3.31
C SER A 57 -8.30 -1.70 3.33
N ALA A 58 -7.64 -1.48 2.19
CA ALA A 58 -6.52 -0.54 2.07
C ALA A 58 -6.97 0.92 2.32
N VAL A 59 -8.15 1.31 1.82
CA VAL A 59 -8.74 2.63 2.08
C VAL A 59 -9.18 2.77 3.53
N ALA A 60 -9.77 1.73 4.13
CA ALA A 60 -10.11 1.73 5.56
C ALA A 60 -8.85 1.87 6.43
N GLY A 61 -7.76 1.20 6.05
CA GLY A 61 -6.47 1.28 6.73
C GLY A 61 -5.84 2.68 6.70
N PHE A 62 -6.22 3.55 5.75
CA PHE A 62 -5.84 4.96 5.77
C PHE A 62 -6.53 5.71 6.91
N VAL A 63 -7.82 5.47 7.15
CA VAL A 63 -8.57 6.07 8.27
C VAL A 63 -7.96 5.66 9.61
N THR A 64 -7.68 4.37 9.79
CA THR A 64 -7.01 3.87 11.00
C THR A 64 -5.64 4.51 11.22
N ARG A 65 -4.86 4.71 10.16
CA ARG A 65 -3.55 5.37 10.25
C ARG A 65 -3.67 6.85 10.63
N LEU A 66 -4.68 7.55 10.11
CA LEU A 66 -4.98 8.93 10.54
C LEU A 66 -5.35 9.00 12.03
N GLU A 67 -6.16 8.06 12.53
CA GLU A 67 -6.52 7.98 13.95
C GLU A 67 -5.30 7.75 14.84
N CYS A 68 -4.32 6.95 14.38
CA CYS A 68 -3.06 6.72 15.09
C CYS A 68 -2.11 7.93 15.07
N LEU A 69 -2.20 8.84 14.09
CA LEU A 69 -1.35 10.03 14.07
C LEU A 69 -1.63 11.00 15.23
N LEU A 70 -2.87 11.03 15.72
CA LEU A 70 -3.29 11.90 16.82
C LEU A 70 -2.53 11.61 18.12
N PRO A 71 -2.48 10.37 18.64
CA PRO A 71 -1.67 10.05 19.82
C PRO A 71 -0.15 10.11 19.54
N CYS A 72 0.29 9.95 18.28
CA CYS A 72 1.70 10.03 17.92
C CYS A 72 2.24 11.46 17.73
N GLY A 73 1.40 12.49 17.90
CA GLY A 73 1.79 13.88 17.64
C GLY A 73 2.27 14.12 16.20
N GLY A 74 1.78 13.33 15.24
CA GLY A 74 2.21 13.37 13.83
C GLY A 74 3.49 12.60 13.50
N GLY A 75 4.00 11.76 14.41
CA GLY A 75 5.12 10.84 14.15
C GLY A 75 4.76 9.60 13.31
N HIS A 76 5.74 8.73 13.08
CA HIS A 76 5.57 7.49 12.30
C HIS A 76 4.66 6.48 13.01
N VAL A 77 3.75 5.85 12.25
CA VAL A 77 2.72 4.93 12.79
C VAL A 77 2.96 3.46 12.45
N GLU A 78 4.00 3.14 11.66
CA GLU A 78 4.31 1.75 11.27
C GLU A 78 4.51 0.81 12.48
N HIS A 79 5.10 1.32 13.57
CA HIS A 79 5.35 0.52 14.79
C HIS A 79 4.10 0.17 15.60
N ILE A 80 2.96 0.79 15.30
CA ILE A 80 1.71 0.67 16.07
C ILE A 80 0.71 -0.25 15.36
N LEU A 81 0.82 -0.37 14.04
CA LEU A 81 -0.18 -1.00 13.17
C LEU A 81 0.34 -2.29 12.51
N VAL A 82 1.25 -3.00 13.18
CA VAL A 82 1.78 -4.30 12.75
C VAL A 82 0.70 -5.37 12.80
#